data_AF-A0A2R6L2D2-F1
#
_entry.id   AF-A0A2R6L2D2-F1
#
_cell.length_a   1.000
_cell.length_b   1.000
_cell.length_c   1.000
_cell.angle_alpha   90.00
_cell.angle_beta   90.00
_cell.angle_gamma   90.00
#
_symmetry.space_group_name_H-M   'P 1'
#
loop_
_entity.id
_entity.type
_entity.pdbx_description
1 polymer ?
#
loop_
_entity_poly.entity_id
_entity_poly.type
_entity_poly.pdbx_seq_one_letter_code
_entity_poly.pdbx_strand_id
1 'polypeptide(L)'
;MFMMAGDDPSDGRVSRVSIETLPEGGIRIDDRIDRRNYTVRTGGGVSPEPVDGEQFRYPTDVAVAVRTDRLEFLPTGGSFVHESGDMTEVELFGRETFPAGDYTVELSGPLKLYAGLEGPFEVEKRAKNLTVDLPSSETVVVGARSLHERPATTLTTTEDPTDVMRAVSTFGNELKTVGSKRSYPTLRGHPPALEVGDRLSVPTGLEPPAGDVHLEVPPALEYVLPVAPLSYYLGAGIRPAGSPALVVDGTRHRLDGPDGFERTVERTLKRTFFMDCLVRTESPREVVLYERAELDDDLAVDLEALYGRPPAARLKAYLEVPYGDIERYLPNWRRTAHVQPTRQGIEAVPFLANDLAVMSVHDGVPTENGESPAAPDRSGPDEGLEEVTAPGEVVHLPDADSVAQAWVGPGVPVGANKTIPEAFRNWQRRQRRDDEEVRVAVVCNEESMLEEGNQARDAYGSNLNLPFDVTFHDNLDTEGLRLVFESDLDYVHYVGRAS
;
A
#
# COMPACT_ATOMS: atom_id res chain seq x y z
N MET A 1 29.64 3.86 29.74
CA MET A 1 28.87 5.04 29.31
C MET A 1 29.84 5.98 28.60
N PHE A 2 30.06 5.74 27.31
CA PHE A 2 30.84 6.60 26.43
C PHE A 2 29.96 6.83 25.20
N MET A 3 29.49 8.07 25.04
CA MET A 3 28.85 8.52 23.81
C MET A 3 29.96 8.80 22.79
N MET A 4 29.96 8.09 21.67
CA MET A 4 30.66 8.53 20.47
C MET A 4 29.70 9.45 19.71
N ALA A 5 30.12 10.71 19.55
CA ALA A 5 29.48 11.69 18.70
C ALA A 5 30.18 11.69 17.34
N GLY A 6 29.40 11.72 16.26
CA GLY A 6 29.89 11.97 14.91
C GLY A 6 29.53 10.89 13.90
N ASP A 7 28.25 10.79 13.56
CA ASP A 7 27.84 10.48 12.19
C ASP A 7 26.84 11.56 11.78
N ASP A 8 27.32 12.50 10.97
CA ASP A 8 26.48 13.37 10.17
C ASP A 8 26.28 12.63 8.84
N PRO A 9 25.12 11.97 8.60
CA PRO A 9 24.90 11.28 7.36
C PRO A 9 24.56 12.34 6.31
N SER A 10 25.52 12.62 5.44
CA SER A 10 25.38 13.44 4.23
C SER A 10 24.44 12.84 3.16
N ASP A 11 23.48 12.01 3.57
CA ASP A 11 22.34 11.61 2.74
C ASP A 11 21.11 11.61 3.65
N GLY A 12 20.25 12.62 3.51
CA GLY A 12 19.17 12.97 4.45
C GLY A 12 18.05 11.93 4.61
N ARG A 13 18.26 10.68 4.20
CA ARG A 13 17.43 9.53 4.57
C ARG A 13 17.93 9.02 5.91
N VAL A 14 17.32 9.48 7.01
CA VAL A 14 17.41 8.80 8.31
C VAL A 14 17.16 7.32 8.06
N SER A 15 18.13 6.44 8.35
CA SER A 15 17.97 5.00 8.15
C SER A 15 16.72 4.54 8.89
N ARG A 16 15.68 4.20 8.12
CA ARG A 16 14.33 3.97 8.65
C ARG A 16 14.21 2.58 9.28
N VAL A 17 15.12 1.68 8.91
CA VAL A 17 15.36 0.40 9.55
C VAL A 17 16.78 0.40 10.13
N SER A 18 16.95 -0.09 11.36
CA SER A 18 18.26 -0.18 12.02
C SER A 18 18.48 -1.55 12.65
N ILE A 19 19.74 -1.91 12.88
CA ILE A 19 20.13 -3.17 13.51
C ILE A 19 20.91 -2.89 14.78
N GLU A 20 20.54 -3.59 15.86
CA GLU A 20 21.21 -3.55 17.15
C GLU A 20 21.60 -4.97 17.58
N THR A 21 22.76 -5.14 18.21
CA THR A 21 23.18 -6.42 18.81
C THR A 21 22.50 -6.64 20.15
N LEU A 22 22.07 -7.88 20.41
CA LEU A 22 21.43 -8.26 21.67
C LEU A 22 22.44 -8.81 22.69
N PRO A 23 22.37 -8.43 23.99
CA PRO A 23 23.22 -8.96 25.05
C PRO A 23 23.17 -10.49 25.21
N GLU A 24 22.00 -11.07 24.98
CA GLU A 24 21.72 -12.51 25.06
C GLU A 24 22.11 -13.29 23.80
N GLY A 25 22.65 -12.62 22.77
CA GLY A 25 23.00 -13.19 21.48
C GLY A 25 21.97 -12.88 20.40
N GLY A 26 22.45 -12.57 19.20
CA GLY A 26 21.65 -12.21 18.04
C GLY A 26 21.57 -10.71 17.77
N ILE A 27 20.61 -10.36 16.93
CA ILE A 27 20.33 -9.01 16.49
C ILE A 27 18.83 -8.68 16.64
N ARG A 28 18.54 -7.42 16.93
CA ARG A 28 17.22 -6.82 16.82
C ARG A 28 17.20 -5.87 15.64
N ILE A 29 16.18 -6.00 14.81
CA ILE A 29 15.93 -5.14 13.66
C ILE A 29 14.77 -4.25 14.04
N ASP A 30 14.98 -2.93 14.01
CA ASP A 30 13.99 -1.93 14.40
C ASP A 30 13.49 -1.18 13.16
N ASP A 31 12.21 -1.37 12.81
CA ASP A 31 11.50 -0.62 11.79
C ASP A 31 10.79 0.59 12.43
N ARG A 32 11.32 1.78 12.16
CA ARG A 32 10.80 3.02 12.72
C ARG A 32 9.56 3.53 11.99
N ILE A 33 9.31 3.06 10.76
CA ILE A 33 8.15 3.44 9.95
C ILE A 33 6.90 2.77 10.51
N ASP A 34 6.91 1.44 10.54
CA ASP A 34 5.78 0.66 11.01
C ASP A 34 5.77 0.49 12.54
N ARG A 35 6.83 0.96 13.22
CA ARG A 35 7.05 0.88 14.67
C ARG A 35 7.05 -0.57 15.17
N ARG A 36 7.77 -1.41 14.43
CA ARG A 36 7.92 -2.84 14.72
C ARG A 36 9.37 -3.13 15.03
N ASN A 37 9.60 -4.14 15.84
CA ASN A 37 10.91 -4.74 15.96
C ASN A 37 10.83 -6.23 15.62
N TYR A 38 11.97 -6.80 15.28
CA TYR A 38 12.08 -8.20 14.95
C TYR A 38 13.38 -8.75 15.49
N THR A 39 13.32 -9.92 16.11
CA THR A 39 14.49 -10.54 16.73
C THR A 39 14.97 -11.71 15.90
N VAL A 40 16.26 -11.69 15.56
CA VAL A 40 16.96 -12.85 14.99
C VAL A 40 18.02 -13.27 16.01
N ARG A 41 17.77 -14.37 16.72
CA ARG A 41 18.74 -14.94 17.64
C ARG A 41 19.79 -15.74 16.88
N THR A 42 20.99 -15.80 17.44
CA THR A 42 22.12 -16.55 16.90
C THR A 42 22.63 -17.57 17.91
N GLY A 43 23.48 -18.51 17.50
CA GLY A 43 24.09 -19.51 18.40
C GLY A 43 24.92 -18.93 19.56
N GLY A 44 25.23 -17.63 19.51
CA GLY A 44 25.91 -16.86 20.56
C GLY A 44 25.96 -15.36 20.23
N GLY A 45 26.87 -14.62 20.85
CA GLY A 45 27.10 -13.20 20.52
C GLY A 45 27.67 -13.00 19.12
N VAL A 46 27.21 -11.96 18.43
CA VAL A 46 27.65 -11.62 17.06
C VAL A 46 28.09 -10.17 16.98
N SER A 47 28.95 -9.90 15.99
CA SER A 47 29.38 -8.56 15.61
C SER A 47 28.94 -8.30 14.16
N PRO A 48 27.75 -7.73 13.93
CA PRO A 48 27.22 -7.49 12.60
C PRO A 48 28.06 -6.46 11.84
N GLU A 49 28.49 -6.82 10.63
CA GLU A 49 29.20 -5.92 9.73
C GLU A 49 28.24 -5.46 8.63
N PRO A 50 28.01 -4.14 8.44
CA PRO A 50 27.18 -3.65 7.35
C PRO A 50 27.68 -4.14 6.00
N VAL A 51 26.77 -4.66 5.17
CA VAL A 51 27.06 -5.09 3.80
C VAL A 51 26.00 -4.56 2.86
N ASP A 52 26.29 -4.64 1.56
CA ASP A 52 25.28 -4.35 0.54
C ASP A 52 24.21 -5.46 0.48
N GLY A 53 22.96 -5.02 0.41
CA GLY A 53 21.79 -5.88 0.24
C GLY A 53 21.51 -6.28 -1.20
N GLU A 54 22.24 -5.76 -2.19
CA GLU A 54 22.07 -6.08 -3.62
C GLU A 54 22.20 -7.57 -3.96
N GLN A 55 22.80 -8.37 -3.08
CA GLN A 55 22.84 -9.83 -3.23
C GLN A 55 21.46 -10.50 -3.13
N PHE A 56 20.48 -9.83 -2.51
CA PHE A 56 19.13 -10.36 -2.38
C PHE A 56 18.29 -10.06 -3.63
N ARG A 57 17.41 -11.01 -3.98
CA ARG A 57 16.48 -10.90 -5.12
C ARG A 57 15.57 -9.67 -5.05
N TYR A 58 15.27 -9.22 -3.85
CA TYR A 58 14.44 -8.05 -3.59
C TYR A 58 15.24 -7.01 -2.78
N PRO A 59 15.00 -5.71 -3.01
CA PRO A 59 15.67 -4.65 -2.26
C PRO A 59 15.50 -4.83 -0.75
N THR A 60 16.54 -4.50 0.01
CA THR A 60 16.52 -4.43 1.48
C THR A 60 16.81 -3.01 1.94
N ASP A 61 16.22 -2.60 3.06
CA ASP A 61 16.53 -1.29 3.66
C ASP A 61 17.87 -1.34 4.44
N VAL A 62 18.25 -2.51 4.97
CA VAL A 62 19.52 -2.76 5.67
C VAL A 62 19.98 -4.20 5.45
N ALA A 63 21.29 -4.44 5.41
CA ALA A 63 21.87 -5.78 5.41
C ALA A 63 23.15 -5.82 6.26
N VAL A 64 23.36 -6.94 6.97
CA VAL A 64 24.56 -7.19 7.79
C VAL A 64 25.07 -8.61 7.60
N ALA A 65 26.38 -8.78 7.56
CA ALA A 65 27.02 -10.07 7.69
C ALA A 65 27.25 -10.40 9.17
N VAL A 66 26.90 -11.61 9.58
CA VAL A 66 27.16 -12.15 10.92
C VAL A 66 27.82 -13.52 10.80
N ARG A 67 28.72 -13.84 11.74
CA ARG A 67 29.26 -15.21 11.85
C ARG A 67 28.47 -16.01 12.86
N THR A 68 27.80 -17.08 12.43
CA THR A 68 27.00 -17.94 13.30
C THR A 68 26.77 -19.32 12.68
N ASP A 69 26.47 -20.31 13.51
CA ASP A 69 26.04 -21.65 13.13
C ASP A 69 24.52 -21.82 13.25
N ARG A 70 23.79 -20.81 13.71
CA ARG A 70 22.36 -20.89 13.94
C ARG A 70 21.68 -19.54 13.79
N LEU A 71 20.53 -19.52 13.15
CA LEU A 71 19.59 -18.40 13.17
C LEU A 71 18.25 -18.88 13.73
N GLU A 72 17.63 -18.07 14.58
CA GLU A 72 16.27 -18.26 15.05
C GLU A 72 15.47 -16.97 14.88
N PHE A 73 14.50 -17.01 13.98
CA PHE A 73 13.66 -15.89 13.61
C PHE A 73 12.38 -15.86 14.46
N LEU A 74 12.11 -14.75 15.15
CA LEU A 74 11.00 -14.59 16.09
C LEU A 74 10.27 -13.24 15.88
N PRO A 75 8.94 -13.24 15.64
CA PRO A 75 8.05 -14.39 15.41
C PRO A 75 8.13 -14.95 13.98
N THR A 76 7.75 -16.22 13.78
CA THR A 76 7.71 -16.82 12.43
C THR A 76 6.66 -16.18 11.49
N GLY A 77 6.70 -16.53 10.20
CA GLY A 77 5.83 -16.00 9.15
C GLY A 77 5.78 -16.93 7.93
N GLY A 78 5.41 -16.42 6.76
CA GLY A 78 5.56 -17.18 5.50
C GLY A 78 7.06 -17.43 5.25
N SER A 79 7.48 -18.68 5.05
CA SER A 79 8.90 -19.07 5.05
C SER A 79 9.22 -19.84 3.78
N PHE A 80 10.23 -19.39 3.05
CA PHE A 80 10.62 -19.96 1.77
C PHE A 80 12.14 -20.10 1.70
N VAL A 81 12.64 -21.20 1.14
CA VAL A 81 14.05 -21.38 0.84
C VAL A 81 14.23 -21.38 -0.67
N HIS A 82 15.17 -20.57 -1.15
CA HIS A 82 15.43 -20.38 -2.58
C HIS A 82 16.83 -20.87 -2.94
N GLU A 83 16.95 -21.71 -3.99
CA GLU A 83 18.22 -22.25 -4.52
C GLU A 83 18.16 -22.25 -6.06
N SER A 84 19.09 -21.59 -6.77
CA SER A 84 19.39 -21.73 -8.23
C SER A 84 18.28 -21.82 -9.31
N GLY A 85 17.02 -21.87 -8.98
CA GLY A 85 15.87 -21.97 -9.87
C GLY A 85 14.61 -22.41 -9.11
N ASP A 86 14.78 -22.91 -7.89
CA ASP A 86 13.74 -23.55 -7.10
C ASP A 86 13.39 -22.74 -5.84
N MET A 87 12.16 -22.95 -5.38
CA MET A 87 11.62 -22.38 -4.16
C MET A 87 10.90 -23.49 -3.39
N THR A 88 11.26 -23.65 -2.13
CA THR A 88 10.64 -24.61 -1.21
C THR A 88 9.94 -23.82 -0.11
N GLU A 89 8.62 -23.96 0.00
CA GLU A 89 7.88 -23.48 1.15
C GLU A 89 8.17 -24.37 2.37
N VAL A 90 8.50 -23.77 3.50
CA VAL A 90 8.63 -24.49 4.77
C VAL A 90 7.29 -24.41 5.50
N GLU A 91 6.56 -25.51 5.48
CA GLU A 91 5.26 -25.65 6.12
C GLU A 91 5.33 -25.53 7.64
N LEU A 92 4.21 -25.19 8.29
CA LEU A 92 4.13 -25.13 9.75
C LEU A 92 4.37 -26.53 10.35
N PHE A 93 5.29 -26.64 11.31
CA PHE A 93 5.81 -27.90 11.85
C PHE A 93 6.63 -28.74 10.86
N GLY A 94 6.97 -28.17 9.70
CA GLY A 94 7.86 -28.75 8.72
C GLY A 94 9.33 -28.67 9.13
N ARG A 95 10.11 -29.62 8.63
CA ARG A 95 11.56 -29.67 8.75
C ARG A 95 12.14 -30.13 7.42
N GLU A 96 13.06 -29.34 6.88
CA GLU A 96 13.72 -29.59 5.60
C GLU A 96 15.24 -29.52 5.76
N THR A 97 15.96 -30.29 4.94
CA THR A 97 17.42 -30.29 4.91
C THR A 97 17.89 -29.95 3.50
N PHE A 98 18.81 -28.99 3.42
CA PHE A 98 19.37 -28.50 2.17
C PHE A 98 20.84 -28.92 2.07
N PRO A 99 21.29 -29.48 0.92
CA PRO A 99 22.67 -29.88 0.71
C PRO A 99 23.60 -28.66 0.53
N ALA A 100 24.85 -28.90 0.11
CA ALA A 100 25.77 -27.81 -0.23
C ALA A 100 25.28 -27.05 -1.48
N GLY A 101 25.27 -25.72 -1.40
CA GLY A 101 24.76 -24.82 -2.42
C GLY A 101 24.60 -23.39 -1.87
N ASP A 102 24.22 -22.44 -2.73
CA ASP A 102 23.95 -21.06 -2.34
C ASP A 102 22.44 -20.86 -2.16
N TYR A 103 22.02 -20.43 -0.97
CA TYR A 103 20.62 -20.33 -0.62
C TYR A 103 20.24 -18.95 -0.10
N THR A 104 18.98 -18.57 -0.34
CA THR A 104 18.32 -17.49 0.38
C THR A 104 17.13 -18.03 1.15
N VAL A 105 17.15 -17.90 2.47
CA VAL A 105 15.96 -18.13 3.31
C VAL A 105 15.18 -16.81 3.38
N GLU A 106 14.00 -16.77 2.80
CA GLU A 106 13.06 -15.65 2.89
C GLU A 106 12.07 -15.89 4.03
N LEU A 107 11.88 -14.86 4.86
CA LEU A 107 10.81 -14.82 5.84
C LEU A 107 9.94 -13.57 5.65
N SER A 108 8.64 -13.82 5.50
CA SER A 108 7.60 -12.81 5.38
C SER A 108 6.77 -12.76 6.66
N GLY A 109 7.14 -11.87 7.57
CA GLY A 109 6.46 -11.66 8.85
C GLY A 109 6.20 -10.17 9.11
N PRO A 110 6.44 -9.66 10.33
CA PRO A 110 6.34 -8.24 10.66
C PRO A 110 7.21 -7.33 9.78
N LEU A 111 8.33 -7.87 9.27
CA LEU A 111 9.20 -7.32 8.23
C LEU A 111 9.40 -8.35 7.11
N LYS A 112 9.95 -7.91 5.97
CA LYS A 112 10.57 -8.81 4.99
C LYS A 112 12.02 -9.06 5.38
N LEU A 113 12.37 -10.32 5.57
CA LEU A 113 13.70 -10.74 6.00
C LEU A 113 14.28 -11.75 5.03
N TYR A 114 15.60 -11.71 4.86
CA TYR A 114 16.36 -12.59 4.01
C TYR A 114 17.61 -13.03 4.74
N ALA A 115 17.95 -14.31 4.68
CA ALA A 115 19.26 -14.81 5.07
C ALA A 115 19.92 -15.48 3.87
N GLY A 116 21.05 -14.92 3.42
CA GLY A 116 21.91 -15.49 2.39
C GLY A 116 22.99 -16.33 3.06
N LEU A 117 23.04 -17.62 2.74
CA LEU A 117 24.00 -18.57 3.32
C LEU A 117 24.39 -19.68 2.34
N GLU A 118 25.57 -20.25 2.58
CA GLU A 118 26.03 -21.48 1.94
C GLU A 118 25.58 -22.70 2.75
N GLY A 119 25.06 -23.71 2.07
CA GLY A 119 24.71 -24.99 2.68
C GLY A 119 25.89 -25.92 2.91
N PRO A 120 25.69 -27.05 3.62
CA PRO A 120 24.40 -27.60 4.02
C PRO A 120 23.81 -26.98 5.30
N PHE A 121 22.48 -27.04 5.45
CA PHE A 121 21.77 -26.62 6.67
C PHE A 121 20.43 -27.34 6.83
N GLU A 122 19.88 -27.29 8.04
CA GLU A 122 18.51 -27.69 8.35
C GLU A 122 17.64 -26.45 8.60
N VAL A 123 16.41 -26.45 8.09
CA VAL A 123 15.38 -25.46 8.45
C VAL A 123 14.23 -26.16 9.14
N GLU A 124 13.80 -25.63 10.29
CA GLU A 124 12.62 -26.13 11.00
C GLU A 124 11.68 -24.95 11.30
N LYS A 125 10.40 -25.11 10.96
CA LYS A 125 9.37 -24.12 11.29
C LYS A 125 8.48 -24.64 12.40
N ARG A 126 8.36 -23.86 13.48
CA ARG A 126 7.43 -24.13 14.59
C ARG A 126 6.38 -23.03 14.68
N ALA A 127 5.44 -23.18 15.61
CA ALA A 127 4.38 -22.20 15.82
C ALA A 127 4.87 -20.77 16.09
N LYS A 128 6.04 -20.61 16.73
CA LYS A 128 6.54 -19.30 17.15
C LYS A 128 7.79 -18.81 16.41
N ASN A 129 8.55 -19.72 15.80
CA ASN A 129 9.84 -19.39 15.21
C ASN A 129 10.15 -20.22 13.96
N LEU A 130 11.14 -19.74 13.21
CA LEU A 130 11.84 -20.50 12.17
C LEU A 130 13.30 -20.63 12.63
N THR A 131 13.85 -21.83 12.64
CA THR A 131 15.28 -22.05 12.91
C THR A 131 16.01 -22.48 11.65
N VAL A 132 17.23 -22.00 11.49
CA VAL A 132 18.19 -22.41 10.47
C VAL A 132 19.45 -22.86 11.21
N ASP A 133 19.78 -24.14 11.15
CA ASP A 133 20.92 -24.73 11.85
C ASP A 133 21.98 -25.20 10.82
N LEU A 134 23.20 -24.67 10.94
CA LEU A 134 24.36 -24.99 10.11
C LEU A 134 25.30 -25.96 10.86
N PRO A 135 26.11 -26.77 10.15
CA PRO A 135 27.04 -27.71 10.79
C PRO A 135 28.22 -27.03 11.52
N SER A 136 28.56 -25.80 11.13
CA SER A 136 29.62 -24.98 11.71
C SER A 136 29.29 -23.49 11.59
N SER A 137 30.04 -22.66 12.31
CA SER A 137 29.86 -21.21 12.24
C SER A 137 30.38 -20.65 10.92
N GLU A 138 29.47 -20.19 10.09
CA GLU A 138 29.73 -19.58 8.78
C GLU A 138 29.32 -18.11 8.76
N THR A 139 29.71 -17.41 7.69
CA THR A 139 29.23 -16.05 7.42
C THR A 139 27.84 -16.14 6.80
N VAL A 140 26.84 -15.55 7.45
CA VAL A 140 25.47 -15.43 6.94
C VAL A 140 25.15 -13.96 6.78
N VAL A 141 24.58 -13.58 5.63
CA VAL A 141 24.09 -12.22 5.43
C VAL A 141 22.61 -12.15 5.78
N VAL A 142 22.25 -11.26 6.70
CA VAL A 142 20.85 -10.99 7.06
C VAL A 142 20.44 -9.65 6.47
N GLY A 143 19.47 -9.67 5.57
CA GLY A 143 18.83 -8.49 4.98
C GLY A 143 17.44 -8.28 5.55
N ALA A 144 17.06 -7.01 5.72
CA ALA A 144 15.75 -6.63 6.23
C ALA A 144 15.14 -5.47 5.45
N ARG A 145 13.82 -5.52 5.26
CA ARG A 145 13.03 -4.43 4.67
C ARG A 145 11.74 -4.23 5.47
N SER A 146 11.41 -2.97 5.73
CA SER A 146 10.10 -2.55 6.20
C SER A 146 9.02 -2.95 5.19
N LEU A 147 7.84 -3.33 5.67
CA LEU A 147 6.67 -3.45 4.81
C LEU A 147 6.22 -2.07 4.31
N HIS A 148 6.56 -1.02 5.07
CA HIS A 148 6.27 0.36 4.80
C HIS A 148 4.77 0.57 4.57
N GLU A 149 3.96 0.08 5.51
CA GLU A 149 2.48 0.13 5.42
C GLU A 149 1.93 1.52 5.84
N ARG A 150 2.77 2.36 6.43
CA ARG A 150 2.40 3.68 6.98
C ARG A 150 3.29 4.80 6.41
N PRO A 151 2.78 6.03 6.27
CA PRO A 151 3.64 7.15 5.89
C PRO A 151 4.84 7.31 6.83
N ALA A 152 6.05 7.32 6.26
CA ALA A 152 7.26 7.61 7.01
C ALA A 152 7.43 9.10 7.37
N THR A 153 6.71 9.99 6.68
CA THR A 153 6.76 11.44 6.89
C THR A 153 5.43 12.10 6.50
N THR A 154 5.26 13.35 6.90
CA THR A 154 4.12 14.20 6.55
C THR A 154 4.63 15.42 5.77
N LEU A 155 4.03 15.69 4.61
CA LEU A 155 4.27 16.88 3.81
C LEU A 155 3.14 17.89 4.08
N THR A 156 3.47 19.17 4.03
CA THR A 156 2.46 20.23 4.05
C THR A 156 2.24 20.72 2.63
N THR A 157 1.01 20.81 2.17
CA THR A 157 0.60 21.45 0.91
C THR A 157 -0.40 22.58 1.19
N THR A 158 -0.74 23.37 0.18
CA THR A 158 -1.91 24.27 0.23
C THR A 158 -3.06 23.69 -0.61
N GLU A 159 -4.16 24.43 -0.72
CA GLU A 159 -5.26 24.12 -1.65
C GLU A 159 -4.96 24.57 -3.09
N ASP A 160 -3.84 25.25 -3.35
CA ASP A 160 -3.39 25.56 -4.70
C ASP A 160 -3.06 24.25 -5.44
N PRO A 161 -3.72 23.95 -6.58
CA PRO A 161 -3.46 22.74 -7.35
C PRO A 161 -1.99 22.53 -7.70
N THR A 162 -1.23 23.61 -7.92
CA THR A 162 0.20 23.54 -8.24
C THR A 162 1.03 23.05 -7.05
N ASP A 163 0.67 23.45 -5.83
CA ASP A 163 1.31 22.95 -4.62
C ASP A 163 0.98 21.47 -4.39
N VAL A 164 -0.28 21.08 -4.63
CA VAL A 164 -0.72 19.67 -4.56
C VAL A 164 0.02 18.82 -5.59
N MET A 165 0.18 19.30 -6.84
CA MET A 165 0.99 18.63 -7.87
C MET A 165 2.40 18.35 -7.39
N ARG A 166 3.06 19.35 -6.77
CA ARG A 166 4.44 19.21 -6.26
C ARG A 166 4.51 18.20 -5.13
N ALA A 167 3.55 18.21 -4.20
CA ALA A 167 3.51 17.26 -3.09
C ALA A 167 3.24 15.82 -3.57
N VAL A 168 2.26 15.63 -4.46
CA VAL A 168 1.93 14.29 -5.02
C VAL A 168 3.09 13.73 -5.86
N SER A 169 3.81 14.59 -6.58
CA SER A 169 4.97 14.19 -7.39
C SER A 169 6.04 13.45 -6.57
N THR A 170 6.12 13.67 -5.26
CA THR A 170 7.12 13.01 -4.41
C THR A 170 6.73 11.62 -3.95
N PHE A 171 5.46 11.20 -4.14
CA PHE A 171 4.96 9.93 -3.61
C PHE A 171 5.77 8.73 -4.12
N GLY A 172 6.25 8.81 -5.36
CA GLY A 172 7.07 7.78 -5.99
C GLY A 172 8.38 7.46 -5.25
N ASN A 173 8.90 8.38 -4.42
CA ASN A 173 10.13 8.17 -3.66
C ASN A 173 10.04 6.95 -2.71
N GLU A 174 8.81 6.58 -2.33
CA GLU A 174 8.54 5.48 -1.42
C GLU A 174 8.45 4.11 -2.11
N LEU A 175 8.48 4.07 -3.45
CA LEU A 175 8.64 2.84 -4.22
C LEU A 175 10.01 2.22 -3.94
N LYS A 176 10.02 0.92 -3.63
CA LYS A 176 11.26 0.16 -3.39
C LYS A 176 11.96 -0.20 -4.70
N THR A 177 11.25 -0.10 -5.82
CA THR A 177 11.78 -0.31 -7.17
C THR A 177 10.89 0.42 -8.18
N VAL A 178 11.50 0.88 -9.27
CA VAL A 178 10.79 1.34 -10.48
C VAL A 178 10.65 0.23 -11.52
N GLY A 179 11.10 -0.99 -11.19
CA GLY A 179 10.94 -2.21 -12.00
C GLY A 179 9.50 -2.76 -11.99
N SER A 180 9.21 -3.76 -12.83
CA SER A 180 7.89 -4.40 -12.91
C SER A 180 7.45 -5.04 -11.59
N LYS A 181 8.42 -5.47 -10.76
CA LYS A 181 8.19 -5.99 -9.40
C LYS A 181 7.49 -5.00 -8.46
N ARG A 182 7.41 -3.70 -8.79
CA ARG A 182 6.54 -2.75 -8.05
C ARG A 182 5.07 -3.16 -8.06
N SER A 183 4.65 -4.09 -8.93
CA SER A 183 3.33 -4.73 -8.86
C SER A 183 3.12 -5.57 -7.58
N TYR A 184 4.15 -5.87 -6.79
CA TYR A 184 3.99 -6.40 -5.44
C TYR A 184 3.66 -5.30 -4.41
N PRO A 185 2.65 -5.47 -3.55
CA PRO A 185 2.30 -4.48 -2.52
C PRO A 185 3.48 -4.10 -1.61
N THR A 186 4.28 -5.08 -1.19
CA THR A 186 5.44 -4.86 -0.29
C THR A 186 6.63 -4.16 -0.94
N LEU A 187 6.53 -3.82 -2.23
CA LEU A 187 7.51 -3.02 -2.97
C LEU A 187 6.99 -1.62 -3.34
N ARG A 188 5.79 -1.27 -2.87
CA ARG A 188 5.13 0.03 -3.01
C ARG A 188 4.92 0.64 -1.63
N GLY A 189 6.00 1.12 -1.02
CA GLY A 189 5.91 1.70 0.31
C GLY A 189 4.94 2.88 0.34
N HIS A 190 4.22 3.02 1.44
CA HIS A 190 3.12 3.99 1.55
C HIS A 190 3.59 5.43 1.25
N PRO A 191 2.85 6.20 0.44
CA PRO A 191 3.14 7.61 0.20
C PRO A 191 3.22 8.45 1.49
N PRO A 192 3.97 9.56 1.51
CA PRO A 192 3.94 10.51 2.62
C PRO A 192 2.52 11.01 2.91
N ALA A 193 2.21 11.26 4.19
CA ALA A 193 0.94 11.87 4.56
C ALA A 193 0.89 13.31 4.04
N LEU A 194 -0.30 13.81 3.72
CA LEU A 194 -0.52 15.21 3.38
C LEU A 194 -1.34 15.90 4.47
N GLU A 195 -0.90 17.11 4.81
CA GLU A 195 -1.67 18.06 5.61
C GLU A 195 -1.81 19.36 4.82
N VAL A 196 -3.02 19.90 4.77
CA VAL A 196 -3.24 21.20 4.12
C VAL A 196 -2.96 22.31 5.13
N GLY A 197 -2.04 23.20 4.79
CA GLY A 197 -1.66 24.37 5.59
C GLY A 197 -1.49 25.62 4.73
N ASP A 198 -0.80 26.62 5.26
CA ASP A 198 -0.68 27.94 4.62
C ASP A 198 0.42 28.01 3.54
N ARG A 199 1.32 27.02 3.50
CA ARG A 199 2.43 26.96 2.53
C ARG A 199 2.89 25.54 2.28
N LEU A 200 3.34 25.28 1.05
CA LEU A 200 4.00 24.04 0.69
C LEU A 200 5.33 23.86 1.45
N SER A 201 5.52 22.68 2.05
CA SER A 201 6.73 22.26 2.73
C SER A 201 7.03 20.80 2.40
N VAL A 202 8.05 20.60 1.55
CA VAL A 202 8.54 19.29 1.12
C VAL A 202 10.01 19.14 1.56
N PRO A 203 10.37 18.07 2.29
CA PRO A 203 11.77 17.78 2.63
C PRO A 203 12.66 17.71 1.39
N THR A 204 13.87 18.28 1.49
CA THR A 204 14.90 18.16 0.46
C THR A 204 15.22 16.69 0.15
N GLY A 205 15.40 16.36 -1.14
CA GLY A 205 15.73 15.00 -1.60
C GLY A 205 14.52 14.13 -1.96
N LEU A 206 13.29 14.64 -1.79
CA LEU A 206 12.08 13.98 -2.26
C LEU A 206 11.76 14.36 -3.71
N GLU A 207 12.39 13.66 -4.66
CA GLU A 207 12.15 13.82 -6.10
C GLU A 207 11.49 12.57 -6.71
N PRO A 208 10.75 12.69 -7.84
CA PRO A 208 10.19 11.54 -8.55
C PRO A 208 11.31 10.64 -9.10
N PRO A 209 11.31 9.32 -8.84
CA PRO A 209 12.39 8.43 -9.27
C PRO A 209 12.39 8.12 -10.78
N ALA A 210 11.27 8.26 -11.48
CA ALA A 210 11.18 8.04 -12.93
C ALA A 210 11.31 9.38 -13.70
N GLY A 211 12.54 9.87 -13.88
CA GLY A 211 12.78 11.19 -14.48
C GLY A 211 12.43 11.31 -15.97
N ASP A 212 12.33 10.18 -16.68
CA ASP A 212 11.97 10.07 -18.10
C ASP A 212 10.45 9.88 -18.32
N VAL A 213 9.65 9.85 -17.25
CA VAL A 213 8.20 9.75 -17.29
C VAL A 213 7.59 10.86 -16.44
N HIS A 214 6.65 11.62 -17.01
CA HIS A 214 5.89 12.61 -16.24
C HIS A 214 4.46 12.74 -16.74
N LEU A 215 3.58 13.14 -15.84
CA LEU A 215 2.20 13.49 -16.14
C LEU A 215 2.11 14.99 -16.35
N GLU A 216 1.32 15.39 -17.33
CA GLU A 216 0.97 16.77 -17.59
C GLU A 216 -0.53 16.92 -17.43
N VAL A 217 -1.00 17.85 -16.60
CA VAL A 217 -2.43 18.10 -16.43
C VAL A 217 -2.71 19.57 -16.11
N PRO A 218 -3.94 20.08 -16.35
CA PRO A 218 -4.32 21.42 -15.91
C PRO A 218 -4.14 21.61 -14.40
N PRO A 219 -3.73 22.81 -13.94
CA PRO A 219 -3.60 23.13 -12.53
C PRO A 219 -4.97 23.33 -11.87
N ALA A 220 -5.75 22.25 -11.79
CA ALA A 220 -7.04 22.17 -11.10
C ALA A 220 -7.17 20.80 -10.40
N LEU A 221 -7.77 20.78 -9.22
CA LEU A 221 -7.86 19.57 -8.39
C LEU A 221 -8.63 18.43 -9.08
N GLU A 222 -9.62 18.76 -9.91
CA GLU A 222 -10.34 17.79 -10.77
C GLU A 222 -9.41 17.00 -11.70
N TYR A 223 -8.23 17.54 -12.04
CA TYR A 223 -7.23 16.79 -12.79
C TYR A 223 -6.12 16.20 -11.92
N VAL A 224 -5.72 16.90 -10.85
CA VAL A 224 -4.60 16.48 -9.99
C VAL A 224 -4.95 15.25 -9.15
N LEU A 225 -6.18 15.21 -8.60
CA LEU A 225 -6.60 14.09 -7.75
C LEU A 225 -6.67 12.78 -8.55
N PRO A 226 -7.36 12.70 -9.72
CA PRO A 226 -7.45 11.44 -10.47
C PRO A 226 -6.11 10.85 -10.90
N VAL A 227 -5.11 11.69 -11.21
CA VAL A 227 -3.79 11.20 -11.64
C VAL A 227 -2.85 10.85 -10.50
N ALA A 228 -3.17 11.16 -9.25
CA ALA A 228 -2.28 10.91 -8.13
C ALA A 228 -1.93 9.42 -7.94
N PRO A 229 -2.88 8.45 -8.01
CA PRO A 229 -2.55 7.02 -7.95
C PRO A 229 -1.66 6.56 -9.12
N LEU A 230 -1.87 7.10 -10.33
CA LEU A 230 -1.05 6.81 -11.50
C LEU A 230 0.37 7.40 -11.36
N SER A 231 0.48 8.65 -10.92
CA SER A 231 1.74 9.33 -10.61
C SER A 231 2.56 8.53 -9.61
N TYR A 232 1.94 8.13 -8.51
CA TYR A 232 2.55 7.30 -7.49
C TYR A 232 3.02 5.95 -8.05
N TYR A 233 2.15 5.21 -8.74
CA TYR A 233 2.50 3.88 -9.26
C TYR A 233 3.65 3.92 -10.28
N LEU A 234 3.68 4.95 -11.14
CA LEU A 234 4.74 5.14 -12.13
C LEU A 234 6.04 5.64 -11.50
N GLY A 235 5.98 6.26 -10.31
CA GLY A 235 7.09 7.02 -9.75
C GLY A 235 7.36 8.31 -10.53
N ALA A 236 6.33 8.88 -11.15
CA ALA A 236 6.43 9.97 -12.12
C ALA A 236 5.92 11.29 -11.53
N GLY A 237 6.58 12.39 -11.84
CA GLY A 237 6.15 13.72 -11.41
C GLY A 237 4.94 14.24 -12.21
N ILE A 238 4.24 15.24 -11.67
CA ILE A 238 3.13 15.95 -12.30
C ILE A 238 3.59 17.37 -12.65
N ARG A 239 3.30 17.81 -13.88
CA ARG A 239 3.62 19.15 -14.38
C ARG A 239 2.36 19.85 -14.86
N PRO A 240 2.24 21.18 -14.66
CA PRO A 240 1.10 21.94 -15.17
C PRO A 240 1.15 22.01 -16.70
N ALA A 241 0.03 21.72 -17.35
CA ALA A 241 -0.16 21.89 -18.80
C ALA A 241 -1.63 22.10 -19.14
N GLY A 242 -1.94 22.73 -20.28
CA GLY A 242 -3.32 22.97 -20.69
C GLY A 242 -4.09 21.73 -21.18
N SER A 243 -3.40 20.62 -21.47
CA SER A 243 -4.03 19.39 -21.96
C SER A 243 -3.42 18.17 -21.27
N PRO A 244 -4.25 17.25 -20.77
CA PRO A 244 -3.79 16.14 -19.97
C PRO A 244 -3.06 15.08 -20.81
N ALA A 245 -1.86 14.71 -20.40
CA ALA A 245 -1.04 13.73 -21.09
C ALA A 245 -0.09 12.97 -20.15
N LEU A 246 0.22 11.73 -20.49
CA LEU A 246 1.35 10.98 -19.98
C LEU A 246 2.51 11.13 -20.97
N VAL A 247 3.63 11.67 -20.53
CA VAL A 247 4.84 11.83 -21.34
C VAL A 247 5.84 10.75 -20.99
N VAL A 248 6.29 10.00 -22.00
CA VAL A 248 7.19 8.86 -21.84
C VAL A 248 8.38 9.04 -22.79
N ASP A 249 9.53 9.41 -22.21
CA ASP A 249 10.77 9.69 -22.95
C ASP A 249 10.51 10.62 -24.16
N GLY A 250 9.91 11.76 -23.85
CA GLY A 250 9.55 12.83 -24.79
C GLY A 250 8.26 12.62 -25.58
N THR A 251 7.75 11.39 -25.71
CA THR A 251 6.51 11.09 -26.45
C THR A 251 5.29 11.38 -25.58
N ARG A 252 4.35 12.17 -26.10
CA ARG A 252 3.10 12.54 -25.40
C ARG A 252 1.97 11.57 -25.75
N HIS A 253 1.34 10.98 -24.74
CA HIS A 253 0.15 10.14 -24.85
C HIS A 253 -1.02 10.85 -24.18
N ARG A 254 -2.12 11.09 -24.90
CA ARG A 254 -3.28 11.80 -24.36
C ARG A 254 -3.94 11.03 -23.22
N LEU A 255 -4.34 11.76 -22.18
CA LEU A 255 -5.11 11.23 -21.06
C LEU A 255 -6.58 11.67 -21.09
N ASP A 256 -7.02 12.40 -22.10
CA ASP A 256 -8.40 12.81 -22.36
C ASP A 256 -8.95 12.07 -23.59
N GLY A 257 -8.99 10.74 -23.52
CA GLY A 257 -9.53 9.89 -24.57
C GLY A 257 -11.04 10.10 -24.78
N PRO A 258 -11.64 9.36 -25.73
CA PRO A 258 -13.07 9.47 -26.07
C PRO A 258 -14.02 9.28 -24.87
N ASP A 259 -13.62 8.45 -23.90
CA ASP A 259 -14.40 8.16 -22.68
C ASP A 259 -14.12 9.14 -21.53
N GLY A 260 -13.40 10.23 -21.80
CA GLY A 260 -13.05 11.26 -20.83
C GLY A 260 -11.74 11.02 -20.08
N PHE A 261 -11.38 12.01 -19.27
CA PHE A 261 -10.09 12.06 -18.58
C PHE A 261 -9.94 10.97 -17.51
N GLU A 262 -10.86 10.90 -16.56
CA GLU A 262 -10.79 9.97 -15.43
C GLU A 262 -10.75 8.51 -15.90
N ARG A 263 -11.59 8.14 -16.87
CA ARG A 263 -11.62 6.79 -17.44
C ARG A 263 -10.32 6.44 -18.16
N THR A 264 -9.70 7.40 -18.86
CA THR A 264 -8.42 7.16 -19.53
C THR A 264 -7.27 7.00 -18.53
N VAL A 265 -7.28 7.77 -17.42
CA VAL A 265 -6.33 7.62 -16.31
C VAL A 265 -6.49 6.27 -15.63
N GLU A 266 -7.72 5.86 -15.31
CA GLU A 266 -8.06 4.53 -14.79
C GLU A 266 -7.48 3.43 -15.67
N ARG A 267 -7.81 3.45 -16.98
CA ARG A 267 -7.35 2.43 -17.92
C ARG A 267 -5.83 2.39 -18.02
N THR A 268 -5.18 3.55 -17.97
CA THR A 268 -3.70 3.64 -18.00
C THR A 268 -3.09 3.01 -16.76
N LEU A 269 -3.65 3.28 -15.57
CA LEU A 269 -3.22 2.66 -14.31
C LEU A 269 -3.42 1.15 -14.34
N LYS A 270 -4.64 0.68 -14.65
CA LYS A 270 -4.99 -0.75 -14.69
C LYS A 270 -4.12 -1.52 -15.68
N ARG A 271 -3.95 -0.99 -16.91
CA ARG A 271 -3.08 -1.57 -17.93
C ARG A 271 -1.64 -1.65 -17.46
N THR A 272 -1.07 -0.56 -16.95
CA THR A 272 0.33 -0.56 -16.51
C THR A 272 0.55 -1.55 -15.38
N PHE A 273 -0.35 -1.57 -14.38
CA PHE A 273 -0.26 -2.50 -13.27
C PHE A 273 -0.33 -3.96 -13.71
N PHE A 274 -1.29 -4.28 -14.58
CA PHE A 274 -1.47 -5.62 -15.10
C PHE A 274 -0.28 -6.08 -15.95
N MET A 275 0.20 -5.22 -16.85
CA MET A 275 1.38 -5.52 -17.66
C MET A 275 2.63 -5.72 -16.80
N ASP A 276 2.81 -4.93 -15.73
CA ASP A 276 3.89 -5.18 -14.76
C ASP A 276 3.69 -6.50 -13.99
N CYS A 277 2.46 -6.94 -13.71
CA CYS A 277 2.17 -8.27 -13.16
C CYS A 277 2.57 -9.38 -14.13
N LEU A 278 2.31 -9.24 -15.42
CA LEU A 278 2.73 -10.21 -16.45
C LEU A 278 4.25 -10.24 -16.60
N VAL A 279 4.88 -9.08 -16.82
CA VAL A 279 6.34 -8.98 -17.03
C VAL A 279 7.11 -9.48 -15.82
N ARG A 280 6.64 -9.26 -14.58
CA ARG A 280 7.40 -9.77 -13.41
C ARG A 280 7.50 -11.30 -13.38
N THR A 281 6.58 -12.03 -14.03
CA THR A 281 6.61 -13.51 -14.06
C THR A 281 7.82 -14.08 -14.80
N GLU A 282 8.46 -13.27 -15.66
CA GLU A 282 9.71 -13.61 -16.34
C GLU A 282 10.91 -13.65 -15.37
N SER A 283 10.74 -13.14 -14.15
CA SER A 283 11.66 -13.44 -13.07
C SER A 283 11.67 -14.97 -12.86
N PRO A 284 12.83 -15.64 -12.90
CA PRO A 284 12.90 -17.04 -12.53
C PRO A 284 12.21 -17.21 -11.17
N ARG A 285 11.21 -18.10 -11.09
CA ARG A 285 10.45 -18.42 -9.87
C ARG A 285 9.35 -17.44 -9.49
N GLU A 286 8.39 -17.22 -10.37
CA GLU A 286 7.06 -16.76 -9.98
C GLU A 286 6.01 -17.81 -10.36
N VAL A 287 4.90 -17.85 -9.61
CA VAL A 287 3.73 -18.62 -10.01
C VAL A 287 3.29 -18.10 -11.38
N VAL A 288 3.28 -18.98 -12.38
CA VAL A 288 2.78 -18.61 -13.71
C VAL A 288 1.32 -18.20 -13.55
N LEU A 289 1.04 -16.92 -13.77
CA LEU A 289 -0.32 -16.39 -13.72
C LEU A 289 -1.15 -17.06 -14.81
N TYR A 290 -2.40 -17.39 -14.50
CA TYR A 290 -3.33 -17.92 -15.50
C TYR A 290 -3.40 -16.98 -16.72
N GLU A 291 -3.48 -15.68 -16.45
CA GLU A 291 -3.54 -14.64 -17.46
C GLU A 291 -2.28 -14.57 -18.34
N ARG A 292 -1.10 -14.89 -17.78
CA ARG A 292 0.16 -14.96 -18.54
C ARG A 292 0.13 -16.10 -19.56
N ALA A 293 -0.44 -17.24 -19.19
CA ALA A 293 -0.56 -18.40 -20.08
C ALA A 293 -1.61 -18.17 -21.17
N GLU A 294 -2.72 -17.51 -20.83
CA GLU A 294 -3.81 -17.23 -21.78
C GLU A 294 -3.44 -16.16 -22.83
N LEU A 295 -2.52 -15.24 -22.49
CA LEU A 295 -2.16 -14.11 -23.34
C LEU A 295 -0.84 -14.31 -24.13
N ASP A 296 -0.08 -15.38 -23.87
CA ASP A 296 1.29 -15.55 -24.41
C ASP A 296 1.36 -15.41 -25.94
N ASP A 297 0.42 -16.05 -26.65
CA ASP A 297 0.37 -16.03 -28.12
C ASP A 297 -0.42 -14.85 -28.72
N ASP A 298 -1.29 -14.21 -27.93
CA ASP A 298 -2.23 -13.18 -28.39
C ASP A 298 -1.71 -11.76 -28.18
N LEU A 299 -0.71 -11.59 -27.32
CA LEU A 299 -0.19 -10.28 -26.93
C LEU A 299 0.91 -9.80 -27.89
N ALA A 300 0.70 -8.66 -28.54
CA ALA A 300 1.66 -8.08 -29.49
C ALA A 300 2.90 -7.43 -28.83
N VAL A 301 3.33 -7.91 -27.65
CA VAL A 301 4.54 -7.46 -26.95
C VAL A 301 5.27 -8.63 -26.33
N ASP A 302 6.60 -8.63 -26.49
CA ASP A 302 7.51 -9.61 -25.92
C ASP A 302 7.74 -9.32 -24.42
N LEU A 303 7.05 -10.07 -23.56
CA LEU A 303 7.11 -9.89 -22.11
C LEU A 303 8.49 -10.19 -21.53
N GLU A 304 9.19 -11.21 -22.07
CA GLU A 304 10.55 -11.59 -21.67
C GLU A 304 11.53 -10.45 -21.95
N ALA A 305 11.47 -9.86 -23.15
CA ALA A 305 12.34 -8.74 -23.53
C ALA A 305 12.08 -7.44 -22.73
N LEU A 306 10.94 -7.34 -22.05
CA LEU A 306 10.59 -6.21 -21.18
C LEU A 306 11.06 -6.39 -19.74
N TYR A 307 11.36 -7.62 -19.31
CA TYR A 307 11.87 -7.85 -17.95
C TYR A 307 13.20 -7.13 -17.72
N GLY A 308 13.32 -6.44 -16.58
CA GLY A 308 14.52 -5.65 -16.24
C GLY A 308 14.74 -4.38 -17.07
N ARG A 309 13.92 -4.08 -18.09
CA ARG A 309 14.05 -2.84 -18.87
C ARG A 309 13.72 -1.59 -18.04
N PRO A 310 14.23 -0.39 -18.39
CA PRO A 310 13.87 0.86 -17.73
C PRO A 310 12.37 1.20 -17.81
N PRO A 311 11.83 2.01 -16.88
CA PRO A 311 10.40 2.35 -16.81
C PRO A 311 9.82 2.87 -18.13
N ALA A 312 10.46 3.85 -18.79
CA ALA A 312 9.94 4.40 -20.04
C ALA A 312 9.90 3.38 -21.18
N ALA A 313 10.90 2.49 -21.28
CA ALA A 313 10.92 1.45 -22.30
C ALA A 313 9.75 0.46 -22.13
N ARG A 314 9.49 0.02 -20.89
CA ARG A 314 8.34 -0.85 -20.59
C ARG A 314 7.01 -0.13 -20.86
N LEU A 315 6.89 1.11 -20.38
CA LEU A 315 5.66 1.88 -20.52
C LEU A 315 5.33 2.17 -21.99
N LYS A 316 6.32 2.47 -22.85
CA LYS A 316 6.10 2.60 -24.30
C LYS A 316 5.43 1.35 -24.89
N ALA A 317 5.98 0.17 -24.60
CA ALA A 317 5.41 -1.09 -25.08
C ALA A 317 4.01 -1.35 -24.49
N TYR A 318 3.80 -1.09 -23.19
CA TYR A 318 2.49 -1.28 -22.56
C TYR A 318 1.41 -0.37 -23.17
N LEU A 319 1.76 0.85 -23.56
CA LEU A 319 0.81 1.80 -24.14
C LEU A 319 0.36 1.41 -25.56
N GLU A 320 1.14 0.58 -26.27
CA GLU A 320 0.81 0.02 -27.59
C GLU A 320 -0.20 -1.13 -27.50
N VAL A 321 -0.29 -1.82 -26.36
CA VAL A 321 -1.28 -2.88 -26.11
C VAL A 321 -2.69 -2.26 -26.04
N PRO A 322 -3.62 -2.64 -26.94
CA PRO A 322 -5.01 -2.18 -26.88
C PRO A 322 -5.67 -2.61 -25.57
N TYR A 323 -6.36 -1.69 -24.89
CA TYR A 323 -6.97 -1.99 -23.59
C TYR A 323 -8.00 -3.12 -23.68
N GLY A 324 -8.76 -3.18 -24.77
CA GLY A 324 -9.78 -4.22 -24.98
C GLY A 324 -9.23 -5.64 -25.07
N ASP A 325 -7.96 -5.80 -25.46
CA ASP A 325 -7.33 -7.13 -25.57
C ASP A 325 -7.03 -7.74 -24.19
N ILE A 326 -6.81 -6.87 -23.18
CA ILE A 326 -6.49 -7.29 -21.80
C ILE A 326 -7.66 -7.11 -20.83
N GLU A 327 -8.69 -6.34 -21.17
CA GLU A 327 -9.75 -5.91 -20.24
C GLU A 327 -10.41 -7.07 -19.49
N ARG A 328 -10.69 -8.18 -20.18
CA ARG A 328 -11.31 -9.39 -19.59
C ARG A 328 -10.43 -10.14 -18.60
N TYR A 329 -9.12 -9.88 -18.60
CA TYR A 329 -8.13 -10.53 -17.73
C TYR A 329 -7.72 -9.64 -16.56
N LEU A 330 -8.15 -8.38 -16.55
CA LEU A 330 -7.87 -7.49 -15.44
C LEU A 330 -8.54 -8.01 -14.17
N PRO A 331 -7.88 -7.90 -13.00
CA PRO A 331 -8.53 -8.23 -11.74
C PRO A 331 -9.67 -7.25 -11.47
N ASN A 332 -10.69 -7.71 -10.74
CA ASN A 332 -11.68 -6.82 -10.14
C ASN A 332 -10.95 -5.76 -9.31
N TRP A 333 -11.10 -4.50 -9.69
CA TRP A 333 -10.28 -3.46 -9.10
C TRP A 333 -10.70 -3.23 -7.65
N ARG A 334 -9.72 -3.10 -6.76
CA ARG A 334 -9.99 -3.11 -5.32
C ARG A 334 -10.92 -1.98 -4.89
N ARG A 335 -10.73 -0.77 -5.43
CA ARG A 335 -11.44 0.42 -4.95
C ARG A 335 -11.63 1.49 -6.02
N THR A 336 -12.84 2.04 -6.06
CA THR A 336 -13.13 3.35 -6.66
C THR A 336 -13.44 4.36 -5.56
N ALA A 337 -12.77 5.51 -5.58
CA ALA A 337 -12.96 6.59 -4.62
C ALA A 337 -13.58 7.79 -5.32
N HIS A 338 -14.75 8.19 -4.84
CA HIS A 338 -15.42 9.42 -5.22
C HIS A 338 -14.96 10.51 -4.26
N VAL A 339 -14.40 11.60 -4.79
CA VAL A 339 -13.66 12.58 -4.00
C VAL A 339 -14.13 13.97 -4.36
N GLN A 340 -14.41 14.81 -3.37
CA GLN A 340 -14.58 16.24 -3.62
C GLN A 340 -13.23 16.97 -3.62
N PRO A 341 -13.05 18.01 -4.45
CA PRO A 341 -11.83 18.80 -4.52
C PRO A 341 -11.70 19.78 -3.33
N THR A 342 -11.66 19.23 -2.11
CA THR A 342 -11.59 19.95 -0.83
C THR A 342 -10.32 19.57 -0.07
N ARG A 343 -10.05 20.28 1.04
CA ARG A 343 -9.03 19.89 2.03
C ARG A 343 -9.08 18.40 2.37
N GLN A 344 -10.28 17.86 2.64
CA GLN A 344 -10.45 16.46 3.00
C GLN A 344 -10.05 15.52 1.86
N GLY A 345 -10.39 15.90 0.62
CA GLY A 345 -9.98 15.20 -0.59
C GLY A 345 -8.46 15.15 -0.71
N ILE A 346 -7.78 16.28 -0.59
CA ILE A 346 -6.31 16.41 -0.66
C ILE A 346 -5.62 15.54 0.40
N GLU A 347 -6.08 15.61 1.65
CA GLU A 347 -5.48 14.86 2.76
C GLU A 347 -5.72 13.34 2.66
N ALA A 348 -6.75 12.90 1.92
CA ALA A 348 -7.01 11.48 1.66
C ALA A 348 -6.14 10.87 0.54
N VAL A 349 -5.57 11.70 -0.35
CA VAL A 349 -4.83 11.26 -1.55
C VAL A 349 -3.72 10.24 -1.26
N PRO A 350 -2.86 10.38 -0.23
CA PRO A 350 -1.82 9.39 0.08
C PRO A 350 -2.35 7.97 0.25
N PHE A 351 -3.48 7.83 0.95
CA PHE A 351 -4.07 6.54 1.30
C PHE A 351 -4.75 5.90 0.10
N LEU A 352 -5.45 6.72 -0.67
CA LEU A 352 -6.08 6.28 -1.91
C LEU A 352 -5.04 5.90 -2.97
N ALA A 353 -3.93 6.64 -3.07
CA ALA A 353 -2.80 6.29 -3.92
C ALA A 353 -2.13 4.99 -3.48
N ASN A 354 -1.93 4.77 -2.17
CA ASN A 354 -1.41 3.51 -1.63
C ASN A 354 -2.28 2.30 -2.02
N ASP A 355 -3.60 2.47 -1.95
CA ASP A 355 -4.59 1.46 -2.36
C ASP A 355 -4.69 1.28 -3.88
N LEU A 356 -3.99 2.11 -4.67
CA LEU A 356 -4.15 2.25 -6.12
C LEU A 356 -5.61 2.47 -6.53
N ALA A 357 -6.37 3.20 -5.72
CA ALA A 357 -7.78 3.46 -5.98
C ALA A 357 -7.94 4.23 -7.30
N VAL A 358 -8.96 3.87 -8.09
CA VAL A 358 -9.43 4.75 -9.16
C VAL A 358 -10.13 5.93 -8.50
N MET A 359 -9.82 7.15 -8.90
CA MET A 359 -10.42 8.35 -8.32
C MET A 359 -11.33 9.03 -9.34
N SER A 360 -12.54 9.35 -8.90
CA SER A 360 -13.50 10.17 -9.64
C SER A 360 -13.84 11.40 -8.82
N VAL A 361 -13.70 12.58 -9.40
CA VAL A 361 -13.88 13.87 -8.72
C VAL A 361 -15.27 14.44 -8.97
N HIS A 362 -15.89 14.92 -7.90
CA HIS A 362 -17.23 15.50 -7.92
C HIS A 362 -17.18 16.90 -7.29
N ASP A 363 -17.59 17.93 -8.03
CA ASP A 363 -17.64 19.32 -7.51
C ASP A 363 -18.75 19.50 -6.45
N GLY A 364 -19.73 18.59 -6.41
CA GLY A 364 -20.83 18.57 -5.45
C GLY A 364 -21.10 17.17 -4.92
N VAL A 365 -22.26 16.98 -4.28
CA VAL A 365 -22.71 15.63 -3.91
C VAL A 365 -23.27 14.95 -5.17
N PRO A 366 -22.70 13.80 -5.59
CA PRO A 366 -23.21 13.10 -6.75
C PRO A 366 -24.60 12.52 -6.47
N THR A 367 -25.37 12.36 -7.54
CA THR A 367 -26.63 11.61 -7.54
C THR A 367 -26.42 10.25 -8.24
N GLU A 368 -27.36 9.31 -8.09
CA GLU A 368 -27.30 7.96 -8.72
C GLU A 368 -27.05 8.00 -10.24
N ASN A 369 -27.44 9.08 -10.92
CA ASN A 369 -27.24 9.26 -12.35
C ASN A 369 -25.85 9.82 -12.74
N GLY A 370 -24.96 10.07 -11.77
CA GLY A 370 -23.66 10.71 -12.00
C GLY A 370 -23.74 12.21 -12.30
N GLU A 371 -24.93 12.81 -12.24
CA GLU A 371 -25.09 14.25 -12.35
C GLU A 371 -24.78 14.88 -10.99
N SER A 372 -23.74 15.72 -10.96
CA SER A 372 -23.62 16.75 -9.93
C SER A 372 -24.63 17.86 -10.26
N PRO A 373 -25.34 18.45 -9.28
CA PRO A 373 -26.17 19.63 -9.55
C PRO A 373 -25.31 20.69 -10.24
N ALA A 374 -25.85 21.33 -11.29
CA ALA A 374 -25.12 22.27 -12.12
C ALA A 374 -24.48 23.37 -11.24
N ALA A 375 -23.16 23.56 -11.38
CA ALA A 375 -22.47 24.65 -10.71
C ALA A 375 -23.12 25.99 -11.09
N PRO A 376 -23.43 26.88 -10.12
CA PRO A 376 -23.93 28.20 -10.45
C PRO A 376 -22.88 28.96 -11.27
N ASP A 377 -23.33 29.65 -12.33
CA ASP A 377 -22.51 30.50 -13.20
C ASP A 377 -21.70 31.51 -12.36
N ARG A 378 -20.39 31.28 -12.23
CA ARG A 378 -19.46 32.09 -11.40
C ARG A 378 -19.02 33.37 -12.11
N SER A 379 -19.98 34.12 -12.66
CA SER A 379 -19.76 35.41 -13.31
C SER A 379 -20.35 36.55 -12.46
N GLY A 380 -19.90 36.72 -11.22
CA GLY A 380 -20.35 37.80 -10.32
C GLY A 380 -19.46 37.95 -9.08
N PRO A 381 -19.32 39.17 -8.51
CA PRO A 381 -18.40 39.40 -7.40
C PRO A 381 -18.98 38.92 -6.07
N ASP A 382 -18.23 38.04 -5.42
CA ASP A 382 -18.12 37.85 -3.96
C ASP A 382 -19.41 37.94 -3.13
N GLU A 383 -20.25 36.90 -3.20
CA GLU A 383 -21.15 36.53 -2.10
C GLU A 383 -21.10 35.00 -1.94
N GLY A 384 -20.38 34.55 -0.90
CA GLY A 384 -20.24 33.15 -0.56
C GLY A 384 -21.55 32.53 -0.10
N LEU A 385 -21.92 31.41 -0.73
CA LEU A 385 -22.85 30.42 -0.19
C LEU A 385 -22.30 29.04 -0.58
N GLU A 386 -21.51 28.46 0.33
CA GLU A 386 -21.38 27.02 0.40
C GLU A 386 -22.79 26.45 0.56
N GLU A 387 -23.30 25.73 -0.44
CA GLU A 387 -24.37 24.78 -0.16
C GLU A 387 -23.72 23.62 0.60
N VAL A 388 -23.48 23.85 1.89
CA VAL A 388 -22.93 22.86 2.82
C VAL A 388 -24.01 21.78 2.96
N THR A 389 -23.86 20.66 2.26
CA THR A 389 -24.61 19.46 2.58
C THR A 389 -24.39 19.15 4.06
N ALA A 390 -25.47 19.18 4.83
CA ALA A 390 -25.42 19.08 6.27
C ALA A 390 -24.83 17.72 6.68
N PRO A 391 -24.17 17.63 7.85
CA PRO A 391 -23.84 16.34 8.45
C PRO A 391 -25.12 15.48 8.54
N GLY A 392 -25.10 14.29 7.94
CA GLY A 392 -26.25 13.37 7.92
C GLY A 392 -27.01 13.28 6.60
N GLU A 393 -26.71 14.12 5.59
CA GLU A 393 -27.30 13.97 4.27
C GLU A 393 -26.81 12.70 3.57
N VAL A 394 -27.75 11.93 3.01
CA VAL A 394 -27.49 10.66 2.34
C VAL A 394 -26.91 10.92 0.95
N VAL A 395 -25.76 10.32 0.67
CA VAL A 395 -25.04 10.45 -0.61
C VAL A 395 -25.20 9.16 -1.41
N HIS A 396 -25.67 9.30 -2.65
CA HIS A 396 -25.78 8.19 -3.58
C HIS A 396 -24.67 8.29 -4.62
N LEU A 397 -23.77 7.32 -4.62
CA LEU A 397 -22.67 7.28 -5.58
C LEU A 397 -23.11 6.56 -6.86
N PRO A 398 -22.59 6.97 -8.03
CA PRO A 398 -22.72 6.18 -9.24
C PRO A 398 -22.13 4.78 -9.06
N ASP A 399 -22.67 3.80 -9.77
CA ASP A 399 -22.10 2.46 -9.81
C ASP A 399 -20.69 2.50 -10.40
N ALA A 400 -19.76 1.76 -9.79
CA ALA A 400 -18.40 1.59 -10.26
C ALA A 400 -18.00 0.12 -10.32
N ASP A 401 -17.25 -0.25 -11.36
CA ASP A 401 -16.71 -1.60 -11.55
C ASP A 401 -15.47 -1.84 -10.65
N SER A 402 -15.74 -1.94 -9.35
CA SER A 402 -14.73 -2.17 -8.31
C SER A 402 -15.34 -2.93 -7.13
N VAL A 403 -14.49 -3.65 -6.39
CA VAL A 403 -14.90 -4.44 -5.22
C VAL A 403 -15.49 -3.58 -4.12
N ALA A 404 -14.98 -2.35 -3.95
CA ALA A 404 -15.48 -1.41 -2.96
C ALA A 404 -15.50 0.02 -3.50
N GLN A 405 -16.54 0.76 -3.15
CA GLN A 405 -16.58 2.20 -3.34
C GLN A 405 -16.21 2.94 -2.05
N ALA A 406 -15.70 4.15 -2.20
CA ALA A 406 -15.38 5.06 -1.11
C ALA A 406 -15.86 6.48 -1.44
N TRP A 407 -16.31 7.22 -0.42
CA TRP A 407 -16.66 8.63 -0.53
C TRP A 407 -15.81 9.50 0.39
N VAL A 408 -15.18 10.52 -0.17
CA VAL A 408 -14.41 11.56 0.54
C VAL A 408 -15.09 12.92 0.31
N GLY A 409 -15.78 13.41 1.33
CA GLY A 409 -16.58 14.64 1.27
C GLY A 409 -17.47 14.77 2.51
N PRO A 410 -18.49 15.65 2.52
CA PRO A 410 -19.56 15.71 3.52
C PRO A 410 -20.63 14.61 3.31
N GLY A 411 -21.61 14.46 4.21
CA GLY A 411 -22.70 13.46 4.08
C GLY A 411 -22.30 11.99 4.33
N VAL A 412 -23.26 11.06 4.23
CA VAL A 412 -23.07 9.62 4.50
C VAL A 412 -23.39 8.82 3.23
N PRO A 413 -22.42 8.08 2.67
CA PRO A 413 -22.67 7.31 1.46
C PRO A 413 -23.53 6.08 1.74
N VAL A 414 -24.39 5.73 0.80
CA VAL A 414 -25.08 4.43 0.76
C VAL A 414 -24.28 3.46 -0.09
N GLY A 415 -24.12 2.22 0.40
CA GLY A 415 -23.42 1.16 -0.34
C GLY A 415 -21.90 1.37 -0.50
N ALA A 416 -21.32 2.39 0.12
CA ALA A 416 -19.90 2.70 0.00
C ALA A 416 -19.25 3.05 1.35
N ASN A 417 -17.93 2.99 1.39
CA ASN A 417 -17.17 3.33 2.60
C ASN A 417 -17.05 4.84 2.76
N LYS A 418 -17.47 5.38 3.91
CA LYS A 418 -17.12 6.75 4.27
C LYS A 418 -15.63 6.83 4.58
N THR A 419 -14.91 7.65 3.83
CA THR A 419 -13.47 7.83 4.01
C THR A 419 -13.20 9.21 4.57
N ILE A 420 -12.60 9.25 5.76
CA ILE A 420 -12.20 10.49 6.44
C ILE A 420 -10.70 10.44 6.77
N PRO A 421 -9.91 11.50 6.51
CA PRO A 421 -8.48 11.56 6.80
C PRO A 421 -8.14 11.22 8.26
N GLU A 422 -9.00 11.60 9.20
CA GLU A 422 -8.87 11.32 10.62
C GLU A 422 -8.81 9.82 10.91
N ALA A 423 -9.58 9.00 10.19
CA ALA A 423 -9.59 7.55 10.35
C ALA A 423 -8.21 6.96 9.99
N PHE A 424 -7.58 7.46 8.94
CA PHE A 424 -6.24 7.03 8.56
C PHE A 424 -5.18 7.50 9.57
N ARG A 425 -5.26 8.75 10.05
CA ARG A 425 -4.37 9.24 11.12
C ARG A 425 -4.51 8.42 12.40
N ASN A 426 -5.73 8.04 12.76
CA ASN A 426 -6.00 7.19 13.92
C ASN A 426 -5.41 5.79 13.72
N TRP A 427 -5.57 5.19 12.53
CA TRP A 427 -4.97 3.90 12.18
C TRP A 427 -3.42 3.92 12.26
N GLN A 428 -2.79 5.02 11.88
CA GLN A 428 -1.33 5.20 12.03
C GLN A 428 -0.90 5.30 13.49
N ARG A 429 -1.67 6.00 14.33
CA ARG A 429 -1.37 6.17 15.76
C ARG A 429 -1.65 4.90 16.56
N ARG A 430 -2.58 4.07 16.10
CA ARG A 430 -2.99 2.83 16.77
C ARG A 430 -1.80 1.87 16.89
N GLN A 431 -1.54 1.44 18.13
CA GLN A 431 -0.73 0.26 18.40
C GLN A 431 -1.61 -0.96 18.09
N ARG A 432 -1.15 -1.84 17.20
CA ARG A 432 -1.87 -3.09 16.95
C ARG A 432 -1.75 -3.96 18.20
N ARG A 433 -2.84 -4.64 18.55
CA ARG A 433 -2.80 -5.68 19.57
C ARG A 433 -2.08 -6.89 19.00
N ASP A 434 -1.34 -7.58 19.86
CA ASP A 434 -0.70 -8.86 19.54
C ASP A 434 -1.68 -10.05 19.72
N ASP A 435 -2.92 -9.77 20.14
CA ASP A 435 -3.97 -10.78 20.34
C ASP A 435 -4.47 -11.33 18.99
N GLU A 436 -4.71 -12.65 18.95
CA GLU A 436 -5.22 -13.34 17.76
C GLU A 436 -6.72 -13.13 17.53
N GLU A 437 -7.48 -12.70 18.56
CA GLU A 437 -8.93 -12.51 18.49
C GLU A 437 -9.34 -11.06 18.16
N VAL A 438 -10.12 -10.92 17.09
CA VAL A 438 -10.71 -9.67 16.65
C VAL A 438 -11.98 -9.41 17.45
N ARG A 439 -12.01 -8.32 18.24
CA ARG A 439 -13.14 -7.97 19.10
C ARG A 439 -14.15 -7.12 18.35
N VAL A 440 -15.39 -7.61 18.25
CA VAL A 440 -16.48 -6.99 17.51
C VAL A 440 -17.63 -6.65 18.46
N ALA A 441 -18.18 -5.44 18.36
CA ALA A 441 -19.48 -5.13 18.96
C ALA A 441 -20.54 -4.95 17.87
N VAL A 442 -21.69 -5.60 18.03
CA VAL A 442 -22.86 -5.41 17.18
C VAL A 442 -23.93 -4.70 18.01
N VAL A 443 -24.33 -3.51 17.59
CA VAL A 443 -25.30 -2.66 18.28
C VAL A 443 -26.56 -2.52 17.42
N CYS A 444 -27.71 -3.00 17.91
CA CYS A 444 -29.01 -2.84 17.26
C CYS A 444 -29.87 -1.86 18.06
N ASN A 445 -30.00 -0.62 17.59
CA ASN A 445 -30.69 0.45 18.32
C ASN A 445 -32.08 0.77 17.80
N GLU A 446 -32.52 0.09 16.75
CA GLU A 446 -33.83 0.30 16.17
C GLU A 446 -34.63 -1.01 16.17
N GLU A 447 -35.73 -1.03 16.93
CA GLU A 447 -36.61 -2.20 17.03
C GLU A 447 -37.24 -2.58 15.66
N SER A 448 -37.36 -1.60 14.75
CA SER A 448 -37.86 -1.84 13.40
C SER A 448 -36.85 -2.58 12.50
N MET A 449 -35.57 -2.65 12.89
CA MET A 449 -34.48 -3.29 12.13
C MET A 449 -33.93 -4.55 12.84
N LEU A 450 -34.76 -5.20 13.65
CA LEU A 450 -34.38 -6.42 14.38
C LEU A 450 -34.04 -7.58 13.43
N GLU A 451 -34.63 -7.64 12.23
CA GLU A 451 -34.31 -8.68 11.25
C GLU A 451 -32.88 -8.52 10.71
N GLU A 452 -32.48 -7.29 10.37
CA GLU A 452 -31.11 -6.94 9.96
C GLU A 452 -30.13 -7.16 11.12
N GLY A 453 -30.54 -6.80 12.34
CA GLY A 453 -29.80 -7.12 13.55
C GLY A 453 -29.55 -8.61 13.67
N ASN A 454 -30.59 -9.45 13.55
CA ASN A 454 -30.47 -10.90 13.60
C ASN A 454 -29.60 -11.47 12.47
N GLN A 455 -29.69 -10.94 11.25
CA GLN A 455 -28.79 -11.34 10.15
C GLN A 455 -27.33 -11.03 10.47
N ALA A 456 -27.04 -9.86 11.06
CA ALA A 456 -25.69 -9.54 11.53
C ALA A 456 -25.24 -10.50 12.65
N ARG A 457 -26.13 -10.80 13.61
CA ARG A 457 -25.87 -11.78 14.68
C ARG A 457 -25.52 -13.16 14.12
N ASP A 458 -26.28 -13.63 13.14
CA ASP A 458 -26.06 -14.92 12.49
C ASP A 458 -24.75 -14.91 11.68
N ALA A 459 -24.46 -13.83 10.95
CA ALA A 459 -23.22 -13.70 10.18
C ALA A 459 -21.96 -13.74 11.06
N TYR A 460 -21.99 -13.08 12.22
CA TYR A 460 -20.88 -13.13 13.18
C TYR A 460 -20.87 -14.41 14.02
N GLY A 461 -22.04 -14.93 14.42
CA GLY A 461 -22.19 -16.08 15.32
C GLY A 461 -22.07 -17.45 14.65
N SER A 462 -22.31 -17.54 13.33
CA SER A 462 -22.17 -18.80 12.57
C SER A 462 -20.72 -19.13 12.18
N ASN A 463 -19.81 -18.17 12.31
CA ASN A 463 -18.40 -18.32 11.95
C ASN A 463 -17.56 -18.94 13.09
N LEU A 464 -17.91 -20.15 13.51
CA LEU A 464 -17.24 -20.93 14.58
C LEU A 464 -15.73 -21.20 14.33
N ASN A 465 -15.20 -20.85 13.16
CA ASN A 465 -13.79 -21.06 12.76
C ASN A 465 -12.99 -19.75 12.58
N LEU A 466 -13.57 -18.59 12.89
CA LEU A 466 -12.86 -17.31 12.82
C LEU A 466 -12.65 -16.78 14.25
N PRO A 467 -11.48 -16.17 14.55
CA PRO A 467 -11.15 -15.72 15.89
C PRO A 467 -11.85 -14.39 16.19
N PHE A 468 -13.18 -14.36 16.24
CA PHE A 468 -13.95 -13.18 16.60
C PHE A 468 -14.53 -13.31 18.01
N ASP A 469 -14.25 -12.35 18.87
CA ASP A 469 -14.96 -12.17 20.14
C ASP A 469 -16.07 -11.14 19.93
N VAL A 470 -17.32 -11.58 19.90
CA VAL A 470 -18.47 -10.77 19.45
C VAL A 470 -19.40 -10.48 20.63
N THR A 471 -19.57 -9.19 20.94
CA THR A 471 -20.54 -8.71 21.95
C THR A 471 -21.75 -8.09 21.27
N PHE A 472 -22.95 -8.45 21.72
CA PHE A 472 -24.21 -7.93 21.20
C PHE A 472 -24.86 -6.95 22.17
N HIS A 473 -25.28 -5.81 21.66
CA HIS A 473 -26.00 -4.78 22.41
C HIS A 473 -27.30 -4.40 21.69
N ASP A 474 -28.36 -4.15 22.46
CA ASP A 474 -29.65 -3.71 21.96
C ASP A 474 -30.08 -2.42 22.66
N ASN A 475 -30.69 -1.49 21.92
CA ASN A 475 -31.33 -0.29 22.44
C ASN A 475 -30.44 0.54 23.40
N LEU A 476 -29.17 0.73 23.06
CA LEU A 476 -28.26 1.58 23.84
C LEU A 476 -28.67 3.05 23.75
N ASP A 477 -28.61 3.76 24.87
CA ASP A 477 -28.67 5.22 24.86
C ASP A 477 -27.33 5.83 24.42
N THR A 478 -27.26 7.16 24.34
CA THR A 478 -26.04 7.87 23.92
C THR A 478 -24.84 7.58 24.83
N GLU A 479 -25.06 7.39 26.14
CA GLU A 479 -23.98 7.07 27.07
C GLU A 479 -23.48 5.63 26.86
N GLY A 480 -24.38 4.68 26.63
CA GLY A 480 -24.05 3.31 26.27
C GLY A 480 -23.28 3.22 24.96
N LEU A 481 -23.72 3.92 23.91
CA LEU A 481 -22.99 3.99 22.63
C LEU A 481 -21.60 4.60 22.80
N ARG A 482 -21.48 5.67 23.59
CA ARG A 482 -20.18 6.28 23.90
C ARG A 482 -19.24 5.27 24.56
N LEU A 483 -19.73 4.51 25.54
CA LEU A 483 -18.94 3.48 26.21
C LEU A 483 -18.50 2.36 25.26
N VAL A 484 -19.35 1.95 24.31
CA VAL A 484 -18.98 0.99 23.27
C VAL A 484 -17.87 1.56 22.38
N PHE A 485 -17.99 2.80 21.90
CA PHE A 485 -16.96 3.42 21.05
C PHE A 485 -15.64 3.71 21.78
N GLU A 486 -15.68 3.94 23.10
CA GLU A 486 -14.49 4.10 23.95
C GLU A 486 -13.86 2.76 24.37
N SER A 487 -14.57 1.65 24.17
CA SER A 487 -14.06 0.32 24.48
C SER A 487 -12.97 -0.10 23.50
N ASP A 488 -12.08 -0.98 23.96
CA ASP A 488 -10.98 -1.52 23.16
C ASP A 488 -11.50 -2.60 22.18
N LEU A 489 -12.19 -2.14 21.13
CA LEU A 489 -12.79 -2.96 20.06
C LEU A 489 -12.02 -2.79 18.73
N ASP A 490 -12.05 -3.82 17.89
CA ASP A 490 -11.51 -3.75 16.53
C ASP A 490 -12.53 -3.23 15.53
N TYR A 491 -13.80 -3.56 15.73
CA TYR A 491 -14.88 -3.24 14.82
C TYR A 491 -16.20 -3.04 15.57
N VAL A 492 -17.00 -2.07 15.11
CA VAL A 492 -18.37 -1.84 15.59
C VAL A 492 -19.32 -1.92 14.40
N HIS A 493 -20.26 -2.87 14.45
CA HIS A 493 -21.38 -2.95 13.53
C HIS A 493 -22.58 -2.25 14.17
N TYR A 494 -22.98 -1.09 13.64
CA TYR A 494 -24.17 -0.39 14.09
C TYR A 494 -25.33 -0.66 13.13
N VAL A 495 -26.46 -1.16 13.66
CA VAL A 495 -27.71 -1.39 12.94
C VAL A 495 -28.75 -0.39 13.44
N GLY A 496 -29.12 0.53 12.56
CA GLY A 496 -30.10 1.58 12.79
C GLY A 496 -29.99 2.68 11.74
N ARG A 497 -30.97 3.59 11.70
CA ARG A 497 -30.92 4.74 10.79
C ARG A 497 -29.78 5.69 11.13
N ALA A 498 -29.12 6.20 10.09
CA ALA A 498 -28.28 7.39 10.19
C ALA A 498 -29.21 8.62 10.30
N SER A 499 -29.44 9.10 11.53
CA SER A 499 -30.22 10.33 11.80
C SER A 499 -29.43 11.28 12.67
#